data_AF-W4QK24-F1
#
_entry.id   AF-W4QK24-F1
#
_cell.length_a   1.000
_cell.length_b   1.000
_cell.length_c   1.000
_cell.angle_alpha   90.00
_cell.angle_beta   90.00
_cell.angle_gamma   90.00
#
_symmetry.space_group_name_H-M   'P 1'
#
loop_
_entity.id
_entity.type
_entity.pdbx_description
1 polymer ?
#
loop_
_entity_poly.entity_id
_entity_poly.type
_entity_poly.pdbx_seq_one_letter_code
_entity_poly.pdbx_strand_id
1 'polypeptide(L)' 'MFGDSAEMMSYILKMGFVALALLVIIYLILRLLFRLESKAKSPYAILEERFATGEISEEEFVKRKNMLK' A
#
# COMPACT_ATOMS: atom_id res chain seq x y z
N MET A 1 -43.15 -16.95 -20.17
CA MET A 1 -41.88 -17.31 -19.48
C MET A 1 -40.73 -16.44 -20.00
N PHE A 2 -40.76 -15.12 -19.73
CA PHE A 2 -39.69 -14.17 -20.12
C PHE A 2 -39.21 -13.28 -18.96
N GLY A 3 -39.75 -13.46 -17.75
CA GLY A 3 -39.40 -12.65 -16.57
C GLY A 3 -38.04 -13.01 -15.97
N ASP A 4 -37.73 -14.31 -15.85
CA ASP A 4 -36.48 -14.80 -15.23
C ASP A 4 -35.22 -14.39 -16.00
N SER A 5 -35.26 -14.36 -17.33
CA SER A 5 -34.08 -14.04 -18.14
C SER A 5 -33.67 -12.57 -18.04
N ALA A 6 -34.65 -11.67 -17.89
CA ALA A 6 -34.39 -10.24 -17.73
C ALA A 6 -33.75 -9.92 -16.36
N GLU A 7 -34.19 -10.59 -15.30
CA GLU A 7 -33.62 -10.43 -13.96
C GLU A 7 -32.18 -10.97 -13.89
N MET A 8 -31.93 -12.13 -14.49
CA MET A 8 -30.60 -12.72 -14.60
C MET A 8 -29.63 -11.79 -15.35
N MET A 9 -30.09 -11.17 -16.45
CA MET A 9 -29.28 -10.22 -17.22
C MET A 9 -28.96 -8.96 -16.41
N SER A 10 -29.91 -8.45 -15.62
CA SER A 10 -29.70 -7.32 -14.71
C SER A 10 -28.68 -7.64 -13.61
N TYR A 11 -28.74 -8.86 -13.05
CA TYR A 11 -27.82 -9.30 -12.01
C TYR A 11 -26.39 -9.41 -12.52
N ILE A 12 -26.19 -10.01 -13.70
CA ILE A 12 -24.87 -10.13 -14.34
C ILE A 12 -24.26 -8.74 -14.60
N LEU A 13 -25.07 -7.78 -15.08
CA LEU A 13 -24.61 -6.42 -15.33
C LEU A 13 -24.15 -5.74 -14.03
N LYS A 14 -24.96 -5.81 -12.96
CA LYS A 14 -24.64 -5.21 -11.65
C LYS A 14 -23.39 -5.82 -11.03
N MET A 15 -23.26 -7.16 -11.08
CA MET A 15 -22.08 -7.87 -10.58
C MET A 15 -20.81 -7.49 -11.36
N GLY A 16 -20.93 -7.26 -12.67
CA GLY A 16 -19.83 -6.74 -13.49
C GLY A 16 -19.34 -5.36 -13.03
N PHE A 17 -20.26 -4.43 -12.75
CA PHE A 17 -19.91 -3.12 -12.20
C PHE A 17 -19.29 -3.22 -10.81
N VAL A 18 -19.79 -4.10 -9.94
CA VAL A 18 -19.22 -4.34 -8.60
C VAL A 18 -17.79 -4.89 -8.72
N ALA A 19 -17.57 -5.87 -9.60
CA ALA A 19 -16.24 -6.44 -9.84
C ALA A 19 -15.25 -5.37 -10.36
N LEU A 20 -15.67 -4.53 -11.30
CA LEU A 20 -14.86 -3.40 -11.79
C LEU A 20 -14.55 -2.40 -10.67
N ALA A 21 -15.54 -2.05 -9.84
CA ALA A 21 -15.33 -1.14 -8.72
C ALA A 21 -14.32 -1.71 -7.71
N LEU A 22 -14.41 -3.00 -7.40
CA LEU A 22 -13.44 -3.68 -6.54
C LEU A 22 -12.02 -3.64 -7.12
N LEU A 23 -11.86 -3.87 -8.43
CA LEU A 23 -10.55 -3.77 -9.08
C LEU A 23 -9.97 -2.36 -8.99
N VAL A 24 -10.79 -1.32 -9.17
CA VAL A 24 -10.36 0.08 -9.01
C VAL A 24 -9.95 0.35 -7.56
N ILE A 25 -10.73 -0.11 -6.58
CA ILE A 25 -10.40 0.04 -5.16
C ILE A 25 -9.07 -0.65 -4.84
N ILE A 26 -8.87 -1.90 -5.29
CA ILE A 26 -7.62 -2.64 -5.11
C ILE A 26 -6.46 -1.86 -5.74
N TYR A 27 -6.62 -1.38 -6.98
CA TYR A 27 -5.61 -0.56 -7.65
C TYR A 27 -5.27 0.70 -6.85
N LEU A 28 -6.26 1.40 -6.29
CA LEU A 28 -6.05 2.59 -5.46
C LEU A 28 -5.31 2.26 -4.15
N ILE A 29 -5.66 1.16 -3.49
CA ILE A 29 -4.97 0.70 -2.28
C ILE A 29 -3.51 0.39 -2.60
N LEU A 30 -3.25 -0.41 -3.65
CA LEU A 30 -1.89 -0.72 -4.09
C LEU A 30 -1.12 0.55 -4.43
N ARG A 31 -1.73 1.48 -5.16
CA ARG A 31 -1.13 2.77 -5.52
C ARG A 31 -0.82 3.63 -4.29
N LEU A 32 -1.67 3.59 -3.27
CA LEU A 32 -1.45 4.33 -2.02
C LEU A 32 -0.33 3.71 -1.18
N LEU A 33 -0.29 2.37 -1.07
CA LEU A 33 0.80 1.64 -0.41
C LEU A 33 2.14 1.89 -1.12
N PHE A 34 2.16 1.83 -2.45
CA PHE A 34 3.37 2.09 -3.22
C PHE A 34 3.86 3.54 -3.07
N ARG A 35 2.96 4.51 -2.87
CA ARG A 35 3.33 5.90 -2.53
C ARG A 35 3.94 6.04 -1.13
N LEU A 36 3.54 5.18 -0.18
CA LEU A 36 4.13 5.18 1.17
C LEU A 36 5.54 4.60 1.14
N GLU A 37 5.77 3.53 0.38
CA GLU A 37 7.11 2.99 0.15
C GLU A 37 7.99 3.91 -0.69
N SER A 38 7.42 4.62 -1.68
CA SER A 38 8.17 5.55 -2.52
C SER A 38 8.55 6.86 -1.84
N LYS A 39 8.17 7.07 -0.57
CA LYS A 39 8.94 7.95 0.31
C LYS A 39 10.27 7.24 0.51
N ALA A 40 11.19 7.43 -0.43
CA ALA A 40 12.60 7.06 -0.34
C ALA A 40 12.97 7.11 1.14
N LYS A 41 13.12 5.94 1.78
CA LYS A 41 13.48 5.86 3.20
C LYS A 41 14.72 6.71 3.28
N SER A 42 14.59 7.89 3.89
CA SER A 42 15.75 8.77 4.00
C SER A 42 16.82 7.94 4.71
N PRO A 43 18.11 8.16 4.43
CA PRO A 43 19.16 7.45 5.13
C PRO A 43 18.96 7.46 6.66
N TYR A 44 18.29 8.50 7.18
CA TYR A 44 17.80 8.61 8.55
C TYR A 44 16.74 7.56 8.94
N ALA A 45 15.71 7.31 8.12
CA ALA A 45 14.70 6.29 8.39
C ALA A 45 15.28 4.86 8.41
N ILE A 46 16.29 4.59 7.57
CA ILE A 46 17.02 3.31 7.59
C ILE A 46 17.82 3.17 8.89
N LEU A 47 18.46 4.24 9.34
CA LEU A 47 19.19 4.26 10.61
C LEU A 47 18.27 4.04 11.81
N GLU A 48 17.10 4.66 11.81
CA GLU A 48 16.10 4.53 12.87
C GLU A 48 15.56 3.09 12.95
N GLU A 49 15.26 2.47 11.81
CA GLU A 49 14.85 1.07 11.74
C GLU A 49 15.93 0.14 12.31
N ARG A 50 17.19 0.32 11.92
CA ARG A 50 18.31 -0.50 12.42
C ARG A 50 18.60 -0.32 13.91
N PHE A 51 18.40 0.88 14.43
CA PHE A 51 18.52 1.13 15.86
C PHE A 51 17.36 0.47 16.62
N ALA A 52 16.13 0.58 16.12
CA ALA A 52 14.95 -0.04 16.72
C ALA A 52 15.00 -1.57 16.71
N THR A 53 15.62 -2.18 15.70
CA THR A 53 15.83 -3.64 15.64
C THR A 53 17.03 -4.12 16.46
N GLY A 54 17.83 -3.21 17.02
CA GLY A 54 19.03 -3.53 17.79
C GLY A 54 20.22 -3.98 16.93
N GLU A 55 20.18 -3.77 15.61
CA GLU A 55 21.31 -4.06 14.71
C GLU A 55 22.50 -3.09 14.92
N ILE A 56 22.25 -1.90 15.46
CA ILE A 56 23.26 -0.89 15.76
C ILE A 56 23.08 -0.34 17.19
N SER A 57 24.18 0.04 17.83
CA SER A 57 24.13 0.67 19.15
C SER A 57 23.75 2.15 19.07
N GLU A 58 23.38 2.74 20.23
CA GLU A 58 23.08 4.18 20.34
C GLU A 58 24.25 5.05 19.85
N GLU A 59 25.48 4.65 20.16
CA GLU A 59 26.71 5.34 19.76
C GLU A 59 26.88 5.36 18.24
N GLU A 60 26.65 4.22 17.59
CA GLU A 60 26.71 4.11 16.12
C GLU A 60 25.58 4.89 15.45
N PHE A 61 24.39 4.88 16.03
CA PHE A 61 23.25 5.65 15.56
C PHE A 61 23.54 7.15 15.60
N VAL A 62 24.03 7.68 16.74
CA VAL A 62 24.38 9.10 16.89
C VAL A 62 25.49 9.52 15.95
N LYS A 63 26.53 8.69 15.78
CA LYS A 63 27.64 8.96 14.86
C LYS A 63 27.15 9.09 13.41
N ARG A 64 26.35 8.14 12.94
CA ARG A 64 25.84 8.12 11.55
C ARG A 64 24.78 9.19 11.32
N LYS A 65 23.95 9.49 12.32
CA LYS A 65 22.98 10.60 12.32
C LYS A 65 23.68 11.95 12.12
N ASN A 66 24.80 12.19 12.79
CA ASN A 66 25.56 13.43 12.67
C ASN A 66 26.26 13.58 11.30
N MET A 67 26.53 12.48 10.59
CA MET A 67 27.13 12.50 9.25
C MET A 67 26.13 12.75 8.12
N LEU A 68 24.83 12.58 8.39
CA LEU A 68 23.73 12.80 7.45
C LEU A 68 23.10 14.20 7.55
N LYS A 69 23.59 15.01 8.48
CA LYS A 69 23.15 16.39 8.71
C LYS A 69 23.95 17.33 7.82
#